data_AF-A0A920I817-F1
#
_entry.id   AF-A0A920I817-F1
#
_cell.length_a   1.000
_cell.length_b   1.000
_cell.length_c   1.000
_cell.angle_alpha   90.00
_cell.angle_beta   90.00
_cell.angle_gamma   90.00
#
_symmetry.space_group_name_H-M   'P 1'
#
loop_
_entity.id
_entity.type
_entity.pdbx_description
1 polymer ?
#
loop_
_entity_poly.entity_id
_entity_poly.type
_entity_poly.pdbx_seq_one_letter_code
_entity_poly.pdbx_strand_id
1 'polypeptide(L)'
;MSPALLLARLNELGGKHGIGRLDLVENRFIGMKSRGIYETPGGTILLKTRRAMETLTLGRVQPPKRLLMPKYAELIYNGFWFSRTRNVASGNRP
;
A
#
# COMPACT_ATOMS: atom_id res chain seq x y z
N MET A 1 -9.26 -18.98 4.73
CA MET A 1 -8.76 -18.14 5.85
C MET A 1 -9.46 -16.78 5.78
N SER A 2 -9.76 -16.15 6.91
CA SER A 2 -10.27 -14.77 6.91
C SER A 2 -9.16 -13.77 6.55
N PRO A 3 -9.48 -12.55 6.08
CA PRO A 3 -8.47 -11.53 5.76
C PRO A 3 -7.53 -11.24 6.94
N ALA A 4 -8.08 -11.16 8.15
CA ALA A 4 -7.31 -10.95 9.38
C ALA A 4 -6.33 -12.11 9.66
N LEU A 5 -6.80 -13.35 9.54
CA LEU A 5 -5.98 -14.54 9.81
C LEU A 5 -4.88 -14.72 8.76
N LEU A 6 -5.16 -14.39 7.50
CA LEU A 6 -4.15 -14.36 6.45
C LEU A 6 -3.06 -13.33 6.74
N LEU A 7 -3.43 -12.09 7.08
CA LEU A 7 -2.46 -11.04 7.41
C LEU A 7 -1.63 -11.40 8.65
N ALA A 8 -2.27 -11.93 9.69
CA ALA A 8 -1.59 -12.38 10.91
C ALA A 8 -0.54 -13.46 10.61
N ARG A 9 -0.90 -14.45 9.78
CA ARG A 9 0.04 -15.50 9.38
C ARG A 9 1.22 -14.96 8.58
N LEU A 10 0.98 -14.01 7.67
CA LEU A 10 2.06 -13.37 6.90
C LEU A 10 2.95 -12.48 7.78
N ASN A 11 2.39 -11.81 8.78
CA ASN A 11 3.17 -11.05 9.76
C ASN A 11 4.10 -11.95 10.57
N GLU A 12 3.61 -13.11 11.03
CA GLU A 12 4.43 -14.09 11.74
C GLU A 12 5.60 -14.60 10.87
N LEU A 13 5.30 -15.02 9.64
CA LEU A 13 6.32 -15.56 8.73
C LEU A 13 7.33 -14.50 8.30
N GLY A 14 6.86 -13.31 7.92
CA GLY A 14 7.73 -12.21 7.49
C GLY A 14 8.56 -11.63 8.64
N GLY A 15 7.96 -11.52 9.83
CA GLY A 15 8.62 -11.03 11.04
C GLY A 15 9.80 -11.89 11.45
N LYS A 16 9.66 -13.22 11.41
CA LYS A 16 10.76 -14.17 11.68
C LYS A 16 11.99 -13.97 10.79
N HIS A 17 11.83 -13.36 9.62
CA HIS A 17 12.90 -13.13 8.64
C HIS A 17 13.27 -11.64 8.49
N GLY A 18 12.75 -10.76 9.36
CA GLY A 18 13.07 -9.32 9.34
C GLY A 18 12.58 -8.59 8.09
N ILE A 19 11.53 -9.09 7.44
CA ILE A 19 10.94 -8.50 6.22
C ILE A 19 10.11 -7.26 6.57
N GLY A 20 10.19 -6.23 5.71
CA GLY A 20 9.27 -5.08 5.74
C GLY A 20 9.65 -3.96 6.70
N ARG A 21 10.94 -3.83 7.03
CA ARG A 21 11.49 -2.71 7.82
C ARG A 21 11.81 -1.53 6.92
N LEU A 22 11.41 -0.33 7.33
CA LEU A 22 11.65 0.90 6.59
C LEU A 22 11.99 2.04 7.56
N ASP A 23 13.11 2.71 7.32
CA ASP A 23 13.53 3.93 8.02
C ASP A 23 13.54 5.08 6.99
N LEU A 24 12.70 6.09 7.22
CA LEU A 24 12.49 7.17 6.26
C LEU A 24 12.21 8.50 6.95
N VAL A 25 12.48 9.57 6.22
CA VAL A 25 12.01 10.92 6.57
C VAL A 25 10.85 11.28 5.64
N GLU A 26 9.66 11.47 6.19
CA GLU A 26 8.44 11.82 5.46
C GLU A 26 8.07 13.29 5.64
N ASN A 27 7.34 13.83 4.66
CA ASN A 27 6.69 15.13 4.76
C ASN A 27 5.28 14.95 5.33
N ARG A 28 5.01 15.54 6.49
CA ARG A 28 3.67 15.56 7.07
C ARG A 28 2.77 16.50 6.29
N PHE A 29 1.46 16.25 6.34
CA PHE A 29 0.44 17.11 5.73
C PHE A 29 0.53 18.57 6.19
N ILE A 30 0.90 18.79 7.46
CA ILE A 30 1.07 20.11 8.08
C ILE A 30 2.39 20.82 7.71
N GLY A 31 3.17 20.28 6.76
CA GLY A 31 4.36 20.95 6.20
C GLY A 31 5.69 20.68 6.91
N MET A 32 5.71 19.90 7.99
CA MET A 32 6.94 19.53 8.70
C MET A 32 7.47 18.16 8.26
N LYS A 33 8.79 17.93 8.40
CA LYS A 33 9.40 16.61 8.19
C LYS A 33 9.40 15.80 9.48
N SER A 34 9.30 14.47 9.35
CA SER A 34 9.36 13.53 10.47
C SER A 34 10.15 12.28 10.06
N ARG A 35 11.10 11.85 10.89
CA ARG A 35 11.73 10.53 10.73
C ARG A 35 10.86 9.47 11.40
N GLY A 36 10.63 8.36 10.73
CA GLY A 36 9.84 7.24 11.24
C GLY A 36 10.46 5.90 10.85
N ILE A 37 10.37 4.94 11.77
CA ILE A 37 10.73 3.54 11.55
C ILE A 37 9.44 2.75 11.54
N TYR A 38 9.21 1.99 10.47
CA TYR A 38 7.99 1.22 10.25
C TYR A 38 8.30 -0.24 9.96
N GLU A 39 7.49 -1.14 10.49
CA GLU A 39 7.58 -2.57 10.28
C GLU A 39 6.25 -3.09 9.71
N THR A 40 6.29 -3.62 8.49
CA THR A 40 5.10 -4.10 7.76
C THR A 40 5.36 -5.44 7.05
N PRO A 41 5.69 -6.51 7.79
CA PRO A 41 6.09 -7.79 7.21
C PRO A 41 5.04 -8.39 6.26
N GLY A 42 3.81 -8.57 6.74
CA GLY A 42 2.74 -9.15 5.93
C GLY A 42 2.31 -8.23 4.78
N GLY A 43 2.26 -6.92 5.01
CA GLY A 43 1.97 -5.92 3.97
C GLY A 43 3.02 -5.92 2.86
N THR A 44 4.30 -6.05 3.20
CA THR A 44 5.41 -6.12 2.25
C THR A 44 5.32 -7.37 1.38
N ILE A 45 5.05 -8.53 2.00
CA ILE A 45 4.84 -9.79 1.27
C ILE A 45 3.64 -9.67 0.33
N LEU A 46 2.50 -9.20 0.84
CA LEU A 46 1.27 -9.02 0.05
C LEU A 46 1.50 -8.10 -1.16
N LEU A 47 2.17 -6.97 -0.97
CA LEU A 47 2.43 -6.02 -2.06
C LEU A 47 3.29 -6.66 -3.15
N LYS A 48 4.31 -7.43 -2.78
CA LYS A 48 5.18 -8.14 -3.74
C LYS A 48 4.41 -9.21 -4.50
N THR A 49 3.67 -10.07 -3.79
CA THR A 49 2.86 -11.14 -4.40
C THR A 49 1.78 -10.58 -5.31
N ARG A 50 1.08 -9.53 -4.89
CA ARG A 50 0.04 -8.86 -5.68
C ARG A 50 0.59 -8.34 -7.01
N ARG A 51 1.74 -7.65 -6.99
CA ARG A 51 2.41 -7.16 -8.20
C ARG A 51 2.90 -8.30 -9.11
N ALA A 52 3.40 -9.39 -8.52
CA ALA A 52 3.80 -10.57 -9.29
C ALA A 52 2.61 -11.19 -10.02
N MET A 53 1.46 -11.38 -9.33
CA MET A 53 0.24 -11.86 -9.95
C MET A 53 -0.27 -10.91 -11.03
N GLU A 54 -0.27 -9.60 -10.79
CA GLU A 54 -0.66 -8.60 -11.79
C GLU A 54 0.19 -8.66 -13.06
N THR A 55 1.47 -9.03 -12.95
CA THR A 55 2.36 -9.16 -14.12
C THR A 55 1.94 -10.32 -15.03
N LEU A 56 1.30 -11.35 -14.47
CA LEU A 56 0.82 -12.51 -15.22
C LEU A 56 -0.60 -12.30 -15.76
N THR A 57 -1.44 -11.57 -15.04
CA THR A 57 -2.89 -11.49 -15.31
C THR A 57 -3.33 -10.17 -15.94
N LEU A 58 -2.61 -9.06 -15.72
CA LEU A 58 -2.96 -7.77 -16.29
C LEU A 58 -2.13 -7.52 -17.56
N GLY A 59 -2.81 -7.49 -18.71
CA GLY A 59 -2.19 -7.18 -20.01
C GLY A 59 -1.77 -5.71 -20.16
N ARG A 60 -0.96 -5.44 -21.20
CA ARG A 60 -0.36 -4.11 -21.49
C ARG A 60 -1.36 -2.99 -21.81
N VAL A 61 -2.62 -3.31 -22.06
CA VAL A 61 -3.66 -2.36 -22.50
C VAL A 61 -4.31 -1.63 -21.30
N GLN A 62 -4.07 -2.08 -20.06
CA GLN A 62 -4.62 -1.39 -18.91
C GLN A 62 -3.92 -0.06 -18.64
N PRO A 63 -4.68 1.01 -18.30
CA PRO A 63 -4.09 2.29 -17.95
C PRO A 63 -3.08 2.11 -16.81
N PRO A 64 -1.94 2.83 -16.81
CA PRO A 64 -0.85 2.52 -15.91
C PRO A 64 -1.26 2.87 -14.47
N LYS A 65 -1.75 1.88 -13.73
CA LYS A 65 -2.02 1.95 -12.29
C LYS A 65 -0.85 2.57 -11.51
N ARG A 66 0.37 2.34 -12.00
CA ARG A 66 1.62 2.90 -11.48
C ARG A 66 1.64 4.44 -11.42
N LEU A 67 0.90 5.12 -12.30
CA LEU A 67 0.75 6.58 -12.31
C LEU A 67 -0.26 7.07 -11.26
N LEU A 68 -1.31 6.30 -10.97
CA LEU A 68 -2.36 6.66 -10.01
C LEU A 68 -1.98 6.32 -8.56
N MET A 69 -1.18 5.26 -8.36
CA MET A 69 -0.80 4.79 -7.03
C MET A 69 -0.17 5.85 -6.11
N PRO A 70 0.76 6.71 -6.57
CA PRO A 70 1.33 7.75 -5.72
C PRO A 70 0.27 8.74 -5.23
N LYS A 71 -0.64 9.17 -6.10
CA LYS A 71 -1.70 10.11 -5.71
C LYS A 71 -2.70 9.46 -4.76
N TYR A 72 -3.01 8.18 -4.97
CA TYR A 72 -3.85 7.41 -4.06
C TYR A 72 -3.23 7.31 -2.66
N ALA A 73 -1.92 7.05 -2.57
CA ALA A 73 -1.20 7.00 -1.30
C ALA A 73 -1.19 8.35 -0.58
N GLU A 74 -0.99 9.45 -1.31
CA GLU A 74 -1.06 10.82 -0.77
C GLU A 74 -2.44 11.13 -0.16
N LEU A 75 -3.53 10.76 -0.85
CA LEU A 75 -4.89 10.98 -0.34
C LEU A 75 -5.14 10.22 0.97
N ILE A 76 -4.63 8.99 1.10
CA ILE A 76 -4.74 8.22 2.35
C ILE A 76 -3.91 8.87 3.45
N TYR A 77 -2.66 9.23 3.16
CA TYR A 77 -1.77 9.85 4.14
C TYR A 77 -2.33 11.16 4.70
N ASN A 78 -2.98 11.96 3.84
CA ASN A 78 -3.60 13.23 4.22
C ASN A 78 -5.01 13.07 4.85
N GLY A 79 -5.49 11.83 5.06
CA GLY A 79 -6.77 11.57 5.73
C GLY A 79 -8.02 11.69 4.83
N PHE A 80 -7.87 11.83 3.51
CA PHE A 80 -8.99 11.96 2.56
C PHE A 80 -9.67 10.61 2.24
N TRP A 81 -9.96 9.79 3.26
CA TRP A 81 -10.54 8.46 3.11
C TRP A 81 -11.95 8.49 2.51
N PHE A 82 -12.84 9.33 3.03
CA PHE A 82 -14.22 9.49 2.54
C PHE A 82 -14.36 10.60 1.49
N SER A 83 -13.32 10.83 0.67
CA SER A 83 -13.35 11.82 -0.39
C SER A 83 -13.80 11.24 -1.73
N ARG A 84 -14.51 12.06 -2.53
CA ARG A 84 -14.84 11.72 -3.93
C ARG A 84 -13.59 11.44 -4.76
N THR A 85 -12.53 12.23 -4.55
CA THR A 85 -11.23 12.11 -5.23
C THR A 85 -10.62 10.73 -5.01
N ARG A 86 -10.65 10.21 -3.76
CA ARG A 86 -10.13 8.87 -3.47
C ARG A 86 -11.03 7.77 -4.05
N ASN A 87 -12.36 7.91 -3.98
CA ASN A 87 -13.31 6.97 -4.60
C ASN A 87 -13.01 6.74 -6.08
N VAL A 88 -12.93 7.83 -6.85
CA VAL A 88 -12.61 7.77 -8.28
C VAL A 88 -11.26 7.12 -8.52
N ALA A 89 -10.23 7.46 -7.73
CA ALA A 89 -8.91 6.87 -7.85
C ALA A 89 -8.85 5.37 -7.52
N SER A 90 -9.76 4.85 -6.67
CA SER A 90 -9.90 3.41 -6.40
C SER A 90 -10.69 2.64 -7.47
N GLY A 91 -11.30 3.32 -8.44
CA GLY A 91 -12.21 2.68 -9.41
C GLY A 91 -13.61 2.39 -8.85
N ASN A 92 -13.90 2.77 -7.60
CA ASN A 92 -15.26 2.80 -7.07
C ASN A 92 -15.95 4.06 -7.59
N ARG A 93 -16.78 3.90 -8.62
CA ARG A 93 -17.77 4.93 -8.98
C ARG A 93 -18.93 4.85 -7.96
N PRO A 94 -19.55 5.99 -7.61
CA PRO A 94 -20.73 5.98 -6.75
C PRO A 94 -21.84 5.11 -7.33
#